data_AF-A0A1I4L5V4-F1
#
_entry.id   AF-A0A1I4L5V4-F1
#
_cell.length_a   1.000
_cell.length_b   1.000
_cell.length_c   1.000
_cell.angle_alpha   90.00
_cell.angle_beta   90.00
_cell.angle_gamma   90.00
#
_symmetry.space_group_name_H-M   'P 1'
#
loop_
_entity.id
_entity.type
_entity.pdbx_description
1 polymer ?
#
loop_
_entity_poly.entity_id
_entity_poly.type
_entity_poly.pdbx_seq_one_letter_code
_entity_poly.pdbx_strand_id
1 'polypeptide(L)' 'MDSLDKFDLKLVLSFTNAYRKLHQEGQITQQQLTSVLALVENYQQFSPAEFETKLQNIFPDSNFLTKNES' A
#
# COMPACT_ATOMS: atom_id res chain seq x y z
N MET A 1 19.10 14.08 10.73
CA MET A 1 17.73 13.51 10.79
C MET A 1 16.96 13.70 9.48
N ASP A 2 17.31 14.62 8.59
CA ASP A 2 16.64 14.85 7.29
C ASP A 2 16.57 13.70 6.27
N SER A 3 17.46 12.71 6.35
CA SER A 3 17.55 11.70 5.29
C SER A 3 16.51 10.59 5.40
N LEU A 4 15.96 10.36 6.61
CA LEU A 4 14.86 9.41 6.81
C LEU A 4 13.56 9.99 6.23
N ASP A 5 13.18 11.22 6.60
CA ASP A 5 11.97 11.88 6.09
C ASP A 5 11.92 11.96 4.55
N LYS A 6 13.06 12.23 3.90
CA LYS A 6 13.14 12.28 2.43
C LYS A 6 13.03 10.90 1.78
N PHE A 7 13.46 9.85 2.48
CA PHE A 7 13.33 8.47 2.02
C PHE A 7 11.88 8.00 2.14
N ASP A 8 11.25 8.26 3.28
CA ASP A 8 9.84 7.99 3.54
C ASP A 8 8.91 8.72 2.55
N LEU A 9 9.15 10.01 2.29
CA LEU A 9 8.35 10.76 1.31
C LEU A 9 8.43 10.18 -0.10
N LYS A 10 9.63 9.80 -0.56
CA LYS A 10 9.80 9.19 -1.89
C LYS A 10 9.10 7.84 -1.98
N LEU A 11 9.12 7.05 -0.91
CA LEU A 11 8.44 5.77 -0.83
C LEU A 11 6.92 5.96 -0.92
N VAL A 12 6.36 6.86 -0.10
CA VAL A 12 4.93 7.21 -0.12
C VAL A 12 4.50 7.68 -1.50
N LEU A 13 5.23 8.61 -2.11
CA LEU A 13 4.93 9.10 -3.47
C LEU A 13 4.97 7.98 -4.52
N SER A 14 5.94 7.08 -4.43
CA SER A 14 6.06 5.95 -5.36
C SER A 14 4.88 4.99 -5.22
N PHE A 15 4.46 4.69 -3.98
CA PHE A 15 3.27 3.91 -3.68
C PHE A 15 2.01 4.58 -4.24
N THR A 16 1.76 5.84 -3.87
CA THR A 16 0.60 6.61 -4.35
C THR A 16 0.51 6.63 -5.87
N ASN A 17 1.63 6.85 -6.56
CA ASN A 17 1.65 6.87 -8.02
C ASN A 17 1.37 5.50 -8.63
N ALA A 18 1.91 4.42 -8.07
CA ALA A 18 1.66 3.06 -8.55
C ALA A 18 0.17 2.70 -8.47
N TYR A 19 -0.47 2.93 -7.32
CA TYR A 19 -1.89 2.61 -7.16
C TYR A 19 -2.81 3.53 -7.97
N ARG A 20 -2.45 4.81 -8.16
CA ARG A 20 -3.20 5.69 -9.09
C ARG A 20 -3.15 5.15 -10.52
N LYS A 21 -2.00 4.65 -10.96
CA LYS A 21 -1.86 4.05 -12.29
C LYS A 21 -2.72 2.78 -12.43
N LEU A 22 -2.70 1.90 -11.42
CA LEU A 22 -3.57 0.71 -11.41
C LEU A 22 -5.06 1.07 -11.50
N HIS A 23 -5.48 2.14 -10.84
CA HIS A 23 -6.86 2.64 -10.93
C HIS A 23 -7.17 3.19 -12.33
N GLN A 24 -6.26 3.99 -12.91
CA GLN A 24 -6.41 4.52 -14.27
C GLN A 24 -6.51 3.41 -15.33
N GLU A 25 -5.83 2.30 -15.11
CA GLU A 25 -5.86 1.11 -15.96
C GLU A 25 -7.07 0.19 -15.68
N GLY A 26 -7.93 0.54 -14.72
CA GLY A 26 -9.10 -0.25 -14.34
C GLY A 26 -8.79 -1.54 -13.59
N GLN A 27 -7.55 -1.70 -13.10
CA GLN A 27 -7.12 -2.91 -12.37
C GLN A 27 -7.60 -2.93 -10.91
N ILE A 28 -7.81 -1.75 -10.32
CA ILE A 28 -8.36 -1.60 -8.98
C ILE A 28 -9.52 -0.60 -9.01
N THR A 29 -10.45 -0.75 -8.08
CA THR A 29 -11.57 0.17 -7.92
C THR A 29 -11.14 1.48 -7.22
N GLN A 30 -11.94 2.54 -7.38
CA GLN A 30 -11.74 3.78 -6.62
C GLN A 30 -11.74 3.53 -5.10
N GLN A 31 -12.56 2.60 -4.62
CA GLN A 31 -12.61 2.23 -3.20
C GLN A 31 -11.29 1.60 -2.74
N GLN A 32 -10.73 0.68 -3.53
CA GLN A 32 -9.42 0.07 -3.23
C GLN A 32 -8.31 1.12 -3.24
N LEU A 33 -8.29 2.02 -4.22
CA LEU A 33 -7.34 3.13 -4.26
C LEU A 33 -7.43 3.99 -3.00
N THR A 34 -8.64 4.44 -2.64
CA THR A 34 -8.85 5.28 -1.45
C THR A 34 -8.38 4.59 -0.17
N SER A 35 -8.67 3.30 -0.01
CA SER A 35 -8.23 2.54 1.15
C SER A 35 -6.70 2.40 1.23
N VAL A 36 -6.01 2.21 0.09
CA VAL A 36 -4.55 2.15 0.07
C VAL A 36 -3.94 3.51 0.44
N LEU A 37 -4.48 4.61 -0.09
CA LEU A 37 -3.98 5.95 0.24
C LEU A 37 -4.12 6.23 1.73
N ALA A 38 -5.28 5.94 2.31
CA ALA A 38 -5.51 6.09 3.75
C ALA A 38 -4.56 5.22 4.60
N LEU A 39 -4.25 4.01 4.13
CA LEU A 39 -3.30 3.11 4.80
C LEU A 39 -1.88 3.68 4.77
N VAL A 40 -1.44 4.18 3.62
CA VAL A 40 -0.10 4.76 3.43
C VAL A 40 0.04 6.09 4.17
N GLU A 41 -1.01 6.93 4.26
CA GLU A 41 -0.97 8.17 5.04
C GLU A 41 -0.75 7.93 6.55
N ASN A 42 -1.18 6.78 7.06
CA ASN A 42 -1.08 6.41 8.47
C ASN A 42 -0.02 5.34 8.74
N TYR A 43 0.89 5.07 7.80
CA TYR A 43 1.81 3.92 7.86
C TYR A 43 2.66 3.86 9.13
N GLN A 44 3.05 5.03 9.68
CA GLN A 44 3.85 5.14 10.91
C GLN A 44 3.12 4.64 12.16
N GLN A 45 1.79 4.50 12.09
CA GLN A 45 0.97 4.01 13.19
C GLN A 45 0.86 2.49 13.23
N PHE A 46 1.39 1.78 12.22
CA PHE A 46 1.23 0.35 12.07
C PHE A 46 2.58 -0.37 12.19
N SER A 47 2.56 -1.52 12.86
CA SER A 47 3.65 -2.49 12.71
C SER A 47 3.65 -3.04 11.27
N PRO A 48 4.79 -3.55 10.77
CA PRO A 48 4.85 -4.15 9.43
C PRO A 48 3.78 -5.23 9.17
N ALA A 49 3.53 -6.10 10.16
CA ALA A 49 2.51 -7.14 10.07
C ALA A 49 1.07 -6.59 10.01
N GLU A 50 0.80 -5.51 10.75
CA GLU A 50 -0.51 -4.85 10.74
C GLU A 50 -0.75 -4.14 9.41
N PHE A 51 0.29 -3.51 8.86
CA PHE A 51 0.24 -2.88 7.55
C PHE A 51 -0.06 -3.91 6.46
N GLU A 52 0.64 -5.05 6.47
CA GLU A 52 0.42 -6.14 5.52
C GLU A 52 -1.00 -6.71 5.61
N THR A 53 -1.47 -6.99 6.83
CA THR A 53 -2.84 -7.48 7.06
C THR A 53 -3.88 -6.49 6.54
N LYS A 54 -3.70 -5.19 6.80
CA LYS A 54 -4.61 -4.15 6.29
C LYS A 54 -4.57 -4.05 4.77
N LEU A 55 -3.39 -4.19 4.15
CA LEU A 55 -3.25 -4.19 2.70
C LEU A 55 -3.96 -5.39 2.06
N GLN A 56 -3.84 -6.59 2.66
CA GLN A 56 -4.57 -7.78 2.23
C GLN A 56 -6.09 -7.61 2.30
N ASN A 57 -6.60 -6.96 3.35
CA ASN A 57 -8.03 -6.68 3.47
C ASN A 57 -8.57 -5.78 2.35
N ILE A 58 -7.71 -4.95 1.74
CA ILE A 58 -8.08 -4.13 0.57
C ILE A 58 -8.10 -4.98 -0.72
N PHE A 59 -7.29 -6.04 -0.76
CA PHE A 59 -7.08 -6.90 -1.91
C PHE A 59 -7.26 -8.39 -1.55
N PRO A 60 -8.46 -8.82 -1.14
CA PRO A 60 -8.70 -10.16 -0.60
C PRO A 60 -8.44 -11.28 -1.63
N ASP A 61 -8.67 -11.01 -2.92
CA ASP A 61 -8.43 -11.95 -4.02
C ASP A 61 -7.02 -11.85 -4.62
N SER A 62 -6.21 -10.90 -4.14
CA SER A 62 -4.88 -10.71 -4.70
C SER A 62 -3.90 -11.61 -3.98
N ASN A 63 -3.31 -12.51 -4.77
CA ASN A 63 -2.45 -13.57 -4.29
C ASN A 63 -1.04 -13.05 -3.89
N PHE A 64 -0.96 -11.97 -3.11
CA PHE A 64 0.29 -11.30 -2.76
C PHE A 64 1.19 -12.15 -1.82
N LEU A 65 0.67 -13.19 -1.16
CA LEU A 65 1.42 -13.97 -0.15
C LEU A 65 1.39 -15.52 -0.29
N THR A 66 0.72 -16.17 -1.24
CA THR A 66 0.74 -17.67 -1.29
C THR A 66 2.02 -18.28 -1.88
N LYS A 67 3.17 -17.62 -1.73
CA LYS A 67 4.48 -18.24 -1.96
C LYS A 67 5.35 -18.11 -0.71
N ASN A 68 4.85 -18.51 0.45
CA ASN A 68 5.67 -18.81 1.63
C ASN A 68 4.95 -19.73 2.61
N GLU A 69 4.26 -20.77 2.15
CA GLU A 69 4.03 -21.97 2.98
C GLU A 69 4.36 -23.18 2.12
N SER A 70 5.56 -23.73 2.35
CA SER A 70 6.00 -25.07 1.91
C SER A 70 5.88 -26.04 3.08
#